data_AF-A0A7C4FGK0-F1
#
_entry.id   AF-A0A7C4FGK0-F1
#
_cell.length_a   1.000
_cell.length_b   1.000
_cell.length_c   1.000
_cell.angle_alpha   90.00
_cell.angle_beta   90.00
_cell.angle_gamma   90.00
#
_symmetry.space_group_name_H-M   'P 1'
#
loop_
_entity.id
_entity.type
_entity.pdbx_description
1 polymer ?
#
loop_
_entity_poly.entity_id
_entity_poly.type
_entity_poly.pdbx_seq_one_letter_code
_entity_poly.pdbx_strand_id
1 'polypeptide(L)' 'MPVIYKCSNCGTVIYKFMRAGQDYYGIPSPSELMIRVRSTCPNCGKSLSNNIELNNITITLRK' A
#
# COMPACT_ATOMS: atom_id res chain seq x y z
N MET A 1 8.21 1.90 12.36
CA MET A 1 8.20 0.88 11.29
C MET A 1 7.46 1.44 10.09
N PRO A 2 8.12 1.69 8.95
CA PRO A 2 7.41 2.19 7.78
C PRO A 2 6.63 1.06 7.11
N VAL A 3 5.31 1.21 6.95
CA VAL A 3 4.48 0.30 6.15
C VAL A 3 4.41 0.86 4.74
N ILE A 4 4.73 0.03 3.74
CA ILE A 4 4.77 0.43 2.34
C ILE A 4 3.77 -0.40 1.57
N TYR A 5 2.82 0.27 0.92
CA TYR A 5 1.86 -0.33 0.02
C TYR A 5 2.40 -0.17 -1.40
N LYS A 6 2.57 -1.30 -2.08
CA LYS A 6 3.07 -1.36 -3.46
C LYS A 6 2.04 -2.00 -4.37
N CYS A 7 2.01 -1.57 -5.61
CA CYS A 7 1.26 -2.26 -6.65
C CYS A 7 1.91 -3.63 -6.90
N SER A 8 1.13 -4.71 -6.81
CA SER A 8 1.60 -6.07 -7.09
C SER A 8 2.04 -6.25 -8.55
N ASN A 9 1.49 -5.49 -9.48
CA ASN A 9 1.79 -5.63 -10.90
C ASN A 9 3.08 -4.91 -11.34
N CYS A 10 3.31 -3.67 -10.89
CA CYS A 10 4.42 -2.84 -11.37
C CYS A 10 5.41 -2.43 -10.27
N GLY A 11 5.16 -2.80 -9.01
CA GLY A 11 6.04 -2.48 -7.88
C GLY A 11 6.00 -1.02 -7.43
N THR A 12 5.28 -0.14 -8.13
CA THR A 12 5.15 1.27 -7.75
C THR A 12 4.59 1.40 -6.34
N VAL A 13 5.22 2.25 -5.53
CA VAL A 13 4.75 2.59 -4.19
C VAL A 13 3.48 3.44 -4.33
N ILE A 14 2.37 2.89 -3.86
CA ILE A 14 1.07 3.58 -3.84
C ILE A 14 1.00 4.50 -2.63
N TYR A 15 1.45 4.00 -1.48
CA TYR A 15 1.43 4.75 -0.23
C TYR A 15 2.55 4.29 0.70
N LYS A 16 3.09 5.23 1.47
CA LYS A 16 4.13 4.98 2.48
C LYS A 16 3.71 5.62 3.79
N PHE A 17 3.43 4.78 4.78
CA PHE A 17 3.22 5.20 6.14
C PHE A 17 4.57 5.35 6.84
N MET A 18 4.99 6.59 7.16
CA MET A 18 6.26 6.83 7.86
C MET A 18 6.07 7.08 9.36
N ARG A 19 5.05 7.85 9.73
CA ARG A 19 4.73 8.21 11.12
C ARG A 19 3.23 8.43 11.31
N ALA A 20 2.74 8.22 12.52
CA ALA A 20 1.38 8.61 12.91
C ALA A 20 1.23 10.14 12.77
N GLY A 21 0.08 10.59 12.27
CA GLY A 21 -0.20 12.01 12.04
C GLY A 21 0.36 12.59 10.74
N GLN A 22 0.89 11.76 9.83
CA GLN A 22 1.24 12.21 8.48
C GLN A 22 -0.02 12.49 7.64
N ASP A 23 -0.87 11.46 7.52
CA ASP A 23 -2.13 11.52 6.76
C ASP A 23 -3.27 10.76 7.46
N TYR A 24 -2.93 9.92 8.44
CA TYR A 24 -3.84 9.09 9.21
C TYR A 24 -3.35 9.02 10.66
N TYR A 25 -4.29 8.85 11.60
CA TYR A 25 -3.96 8.54 12.99
C TYR A 25 -3.27 7.17 13.13
N GLY A 26 -3.56 6.23 12.23
CA GLY A 26 -2.99 4.87 12.21
C GLY A 26 -2.54 4.42 10.82
N ILE A 27 -2.27 3.13 10.70
CA ILE A 27 -1.94 2.49 9.42
C ILE A 27 -3.24 2.28 8.65
N PRO A 28 -3.42 2.90 7.46
CA PRO A 28 -4.66 2.75 6.71
C PRO A 28 -4.81 1.32 6.20
N SER A 29 -6.03 0.81 6.19
CA SER A 29 -6.34 -0.48 5.58
C SER A 29 -6.14 -0.43 4.06
N PRO A 30 -5.84 -1.56 3.40
CA PRO A 30 -5.76 -1.59 1.94
C PRO A 30 -7.07 -1.12 1.27
N SER A 31 -8.22 -1.44 1.85
CA SER A 31 -9.54 -0.98 1.39
C SER A 31 -9.66 0.55 1.38
N GLU A 32 -9.22 1.23 2.45
CA GLU A 32 -9.22 2.70 2.51
C GLU A 32 -8.30 3.32 1.46
N LEU A 33 -7.11 2.71 1.27
CA LEU A 33 -6.18 3.17 0.24
C LEU A 33 -6.77 2.98 -1.16
N MET A 34 -7.47 1.88 -1.43
CA MET A 34 -8.12 1.63 -2.72
C MET A 34 -9.16 2.68 -3.05
N ILE A 35 -10.00 3.08 -2.09
CA ILE A 35 -10.97 4.17 -2.29
C ILE A 35 -10.25 5.47 -2.65
N ARG A 36 -9.13 5.76 -1.97
CA ARG A 36 -8.31 6.95 -2.22
C ARG A 36 -7.71 6.99 -3.63
N VAL A 37 -7.29 5.84 -4.16
CA VAL A 37 -6.69 5.72 -5.51
C VAL A 37 -7.69 5.26 -6.58
N ARG A 38 -9.00 5.35 -6.31
CA ARG A 38 -10.08 4.94 -7.24
C ARG A 38 -9.88 3.52 -7.80
N SER A 39 -9.44 2.61 -6.93
CA SER A 39 -9.17 1.21 -7.24
C SER A 39 -8.24 0.99 -8.43
N THR A 40 -7.41 1.96 -8.81
CA THR A 40 -6.57 1.90 -10.01
C THR A 40 -5.15 2.32 -9.67
N CYS A 41 -4.17 1.58 -10.19
CA CYS A 41 -2.77 1.96 -10.02
C CYS A 41 -2.47 3.24 -10.82
N PRO A 42 -1.93 4.30 -10.20
CA PRO A 42 -1.65 5.56 -10.90
C PRO A 42 -0.53 5.45 -11.94
N ASN A 43 0.28 4.38 -11.90
CA ASN A 43 1.39 4.19 -12.82
C ASN A 43 1.06 3.25 -13.97
N CYS A 44 0.55 2.04 -13.68
CA CYS A 44 0.29 1.03 -14.72
C CYS A 44 -1.18 0.97 -15.17
N GLY A 45 -2.10 1.72 -14.56
CA GLY A 45 -3.52 1.74 -14.92
C GLY A 45 -4.28 0.45 -14.62
N LYS A 46 -3.66 -0.60 -14.07
CA LYS A 46 -4.36 -1.82 -13.66
C LYS A 46 -5.25 -1.57 -12.45
N SER A 47 -6.40 -2.25 -12.45
CA SER A 47 -7.28 -2.32 -11.30
C SER A 47 -6.55 -3.00 -10.13
N LEU A 48 -6.60 -2.36 -8.96
CA LEU A 48 -6.10 -2.90 -7.71
C LEU A 48 -7.20 -3.76 -7.09
N SER A 49 -6.85 -4.95 -6.64
CA SER A 49 -7.76 -5.82 -5.89
C SER A 49 -7.35 -5.83 -4.42
N ASN A 50 -8.34 -6.02 -3.55
CA ASN A 50 -8.14 -6.19 -2.11
C ASN A 50 -7.76 -7.62 -1.71
N ASN A 51 -7.35 -8.45 -2.68
CA ASN A 51 -6.85 -9.79 -2.41
C ASN A 51 -5.43 -9.71 -1.82
N ILE A 52 -5.36 -9.45 -0.51
CA ILE A 52 -4.11 -9.51 0.25
C ILE A 52 -3.86 -10.97 0.62
N GLU A 53 -2.92 -11.59 -0.09
CA GLU A 53 -2.39 -12.91 0.28
C GLU A 53 -1.10 -12.75 1.07
N LEU A 54 -0.86 -13.64 2.05
CA LEU A 54 0.33 -13.62 2.90
C LEU A 54 1.64 -13.68 2.09
N ASN A 55 1.63 -14.35 0.94
CA ASN A 55 2.78 -14.50 0.04
C ASN A 55 3.28 -13.17 -0.55
N ASN A 56 2.43 -12.13 -0.57
CA ASN A 56 2.78 -10.82 -1.12
C ASN A 56 3.29 -9.84 -0.05
N ILE A 57 3.52 -10.30 1.19
CA ILE A 57 4.01 -9.47 2.30
C ILE A 57 5.50 -9.70 2.48
N THR A 58 6.29 -8.64 2.42
CA THR A 58 7.73 -8.68 2.67
C THR A 58 8.09 -7.92 3.94
N ILE A 59 8.73 -8.60 4.89
CA ILE A 59 9.25 -7.99 6.13
C ILE A 59 10.76 -7.84 5.97
N THR A 60 11.26 -6.61 6.07
CA THR A 60 12.70 -6.32 6.04
C THR A 60 13.12 -5.77 7.40
N LEU A 61 13.96 -6.50 8.12
CA LEU A 61 14.60 -6.03 9.35
C LEU A 61 15.84 -5.22 8.96
N ARG A 62 15.91 -3.97 9.42
CA ARG A 62 17.16 -3.21 9.36
C ARG A 62 18.02 -3.61 10.56
N LYS A 63 19.24 -4.06 10.27
CA LYS A 63 20.29 -4.30 11.28
C LYS A 63 20.73 -3.00 11.91
#